data_AF-A0A8T2QL96-F1
#
_entry.id   AF-A0A8T2QL96-F1
#
_cell.length_a   1.000
_cell.length_b   1.000
_cell.length_c   1.000
_cell.angle_alpha   90.00
_cell.angle_beta   90.00
_cell.angle_gamma   90.00
#
_symmetry.space_group_name_H-M   'P 1'
#
loop_
_entity.id
_entity.type
_entity.pdbx_description
1 polymer ?
#
loop_
_entity_poly.entity_id
_entity_poly.type
_entity_poly.pdbx_seq_one_letter_code
_entity_poly.pdbx_strand_id
1 'polypeptide(L)'
;MKDHVRHCSVISCLNSSSPLLASKDQHKCLLALEITEVGVAAMSFLDALLKLEKEEKARTSNLLGHTNEISELTDSEPPKLLPTMHRVWPHLSACLKHVMPSVLIRASEVIANVVNSCGGDFFTHRFEKDVVPRFLNFLCQDTGFEVKKVSRKFLLSSRETSMSGHKDYAPASLLGVQQAVLSCLRDVGKNKKSAPALATTLDQLSAVVVGLACGIPDLQDLATQTLIALSNIDPDLIWILVADVAYGNSGMQSSQITSPGMIFPVASDLLPPLVTQKDALWTQLTGKDIKLNIDGSKAWSILSGLESCQYNSRSRLVGG
;
A
#
# COMPACT_ATOMS: atom_id res chain seq x y z
N MET A 1 -19.68 -21.21 23.31
CA MET A 1 -20.08 -22.24 22.32
C MET A 1 -20.62 -21.65 21.01
N LYS A 2 -21.56 -20.68 21.04
CA LYS A 2 -22.11 -20.05 19.82
C LYS A 2 -21.05 -19.31 18.96
N ASP A 3 -20.12 -18.59 19.58
CA ASP A 3 -19.12 -17.81 18.83
C ASP A 3 -18.01 -18.69 18.25
N HIS A 4 -17.70 -19.80 18.91
CA HIS A 4 -16.75 -20.79 18.41
C HIS A 4 -17.27 -21.49 17.14
N VAL A 5 -18.58 -21.79 17.07
CA VAL A 5 -19.23 -22.36 15.87
C VAL A 5 -19.23 -21.35 14.73
N ARG A 6 -19.51 -20.07 15.01
CA ARG A 6 -19.45 -18.98 14.01
C ARG A 6 -18.04 -18.81 13.45
N HIS A 7 -17.02 -18.81 14.32
CA HIS A 7 -15.62 -18.69 13.92
C HIS A 7 -15.17 -19.84 13.02
N CYS A 8 -15.59 -21.08 13.31
CA CYS A 8 -15.26 -22.24 12.47
C CYS A 8 -15.97 -22.20 11.11
N SER A 9 -17.22 -21.71 11.08
CA SER A 9 -17.97 -21.54 9.83
C SER A 9 -17.29 -20.55 8.88
N VAL A 10 -16.85 -19.38 9.37
CA VAL A 10 -16.21 -18.36 8.52
C VAL A 10 -14.87 -18.85 7.98
N ILE A 11 -14.04 -19.48 8.82
CA ILE A 11 -12.76 -20.08 8.38
C ILE A 11 -13.00 -21.15 7.31
N SER A 12 -14.00 -22.02 7.51
CA SER A 12 -14.32 -23.08 6.54
C SER A 12 -14.75 -22.50 5.19
N CYS A 13 -15.59 -21.44 5.20
CA CYS A 13 -16.00 -20.75 3.98
C CYS A 13 -14.80 -20.14 3.25
N LEU A 14 -13.91 -19.44 3.96
CA LEU A 14 -12.70 -18.83 3.38
C LEU A 14 -11.74 -19.86 2.78
N ASN A 15 -11.50 -20.96 3.49
CA ASN A 15 -10.63 -22.02 3.00
C ASN A 15 -11.25 -22.73 1.77
N SER A 16 -12.57 -22.87 1.74
CA SER A 16 -13.28 -23.51 0.63
C SER A 16 -13.37 -22.60 -0.60
N SER A 17 -13.46 -21.27 -0.42
CA SER A 17 -13.49 -20.31 -1.52
C SER A 17 -12.11 -19.94 -2.05
N SER A 18 -11.04 -20.10 -1.25
CA SER A 18 -9.67 -19.74 -1.64
C SER A 18 -9.21 -20.33 -2.98
N PRO A 19 -9.44 -21.61 -3.31
CA PRO A 19 -9.04 -22.16 -4.61
C PRO A 19 -9.74 -21.49 -5.80
N LEU A 20 -10.95 -20.95 -5.60
CA LEU A 20 -11.71 -20.28 -6.66
C LEU A 20 -11.10 -18.93 -7.06
N LEU A 21 -10.27 -18.31 -6.20
CA LEU A 21 -9.49 -17.11 -6.53
C LEU A 21 -8.44 -17.39 -7.62
N ALA A 22 -7.94 -18.62 -7.71
CA ALA A 22 -7.00 -19.03 -8.75
C ALA A 22 -7.69 -19.46 -10.07
N SER A 23 -9.02 -19.38 -10.14
CA SER A 23 -9.79 -19.74 -11.32
C SER A 23 -9.54 -18.78 -12.48
N LYS A 24 -9.59 -19.30 -13.72
CA LYS A 24 -9.57 -18.49 -14.96
C LYS A 24 -10.94 -17.89 -15.29
N ASP A 25 -11.99 -18.35 -14.62
CA ASP A 25 -13.36 -17.91 -14.81
C ASP A 25 -13.59 -16.62 -14.00
N GLN A 26 -13.92 -15.53 -14.71
CA GLN A 26 -14.14 -14.21 -14.14
C GLN A 26 -15.19 -14.23 -13.03
N HIS A 27 -16.34 -14.89 -13.25
CA HIS A 27 -17.45 -14.82 -12.31
C HIS A 27 -17.11 -15.55 -11.00
N LYS A 28 -16.49 -16.72 -11.10
CA LYS A 28 -16.02 -17.49 -9.93
C LYS A 28 -14.97 -16.72 -9.13
N CYS A 29 -14.03 -16.07 -9.83
CA CYS A 29 -13.00 -15.28 -9.18
C CYS A 29 -13.58 -14.05 -8.45
N LEU A 30 -14.52 -13.33 -9.08
CA LEU A 30 -15.17 -12.16 -8.47
C LEU A 30 -16.00 -12.54 -7.24
N LEU A 31 -16.77 -13.62 -7.32
CA LEU A 31 -17.54 -14.13 -6.18
C LEU A 31 -16.60 -14.57 -5.04
N ALA A 32 -15.50 -15.25 -5.37
CA ALA A 32 -14.52 -15.66 -4.37
C ALA A 32 -13.83 -14.46 -3.69
N LEU A 33 -13.56 -13.38 -4.43
CA LEU A 33 -13.04 -12.13 -3.89
C LEU A 33 -14.02 -11.47 -2.91
N GLU A 34 -15.31 -11.45 -3.24
CA GLU A 34 -16.37 -10.92 -2.36
C GLU A 34 -16.49 -11.74 -1.06
N ILE A 35 -16.53 -13.08 -1.18
CA ILE A 35 -16.55 -13.97 -0.02
C ILE A 35 -15.30 -13.75 0.86
N THR A 36 -14.14 -13.53 0.24
CA THR A 36 -12.88 -13.29 0.96
C THR A 36 -12.93 -11.98 1.74
N GLU A 37 -13.39 -10.89 1.12
CA GLU A 37 -13.51 -9.59 1.78
C GLU A 37 -14.47 -9.65 2.98
N VAL A 38 -15.69 -10.17 2.77
CA VAL A 38 -16.70 -10.28 3.81
C VAL A 38 -16.23 -11.21 4.93
N GLY A 39 -15.62 -12.35 4.58
CA GLY A 39 -15.12 -13.31 5.56
C GLY A 39 -13.98 -12.76 6.40
N VAL A 40 -13.04 -12.01 5.80
CA VAL A 40 -11.93 -11.38 6.55
C VAL A 40 -12.44 -10.26 7.45
N ALA A 41 -13.38 -9.44 6.97
CA ALA A 41 -14.01 -8.41 7.79
C ALA A 41 -14.73 -9.04 9.00
N ALA A 42 -15.52 -10.10 8.76
CA ALA A 42 -16.22 -10.82 9.82
C ALA A 42 -15.24 -11.45 10.84
N MET A 43 -14.13 -12.05 10.39
CA MET A 43 -13.12 -12.59 11.30
C MET A 43 -12.43 -11.49 12.11
N SER A 44 -12.09 -10.35 11.50
CA SER A 44 -11.47 -9.24 12.22
C SER A 44 -12.38 -8.67 13.31
N PHE A 45 -13.70 -8.62 13.04
CA PHE A 45 -14.70 -8.21 14.01
C PHE A 45 -14.84 -9.24 15.14
N LEU A 46 -14.90 -10.53 14.82
CA LEU A 46 -14.93 -11.61 15.82
C LEU A 46 -13.68 -11.61 16.70
N ASP A 47 -12.50 -11.42 16.12
CA ASP A 47 -11.24 -11.31 16.88
C ASP A 47 -11.24 -10.10 17.82
N ALA A 48 -11.83 -8.97 17.39
CA ALA A 48 -11.97 -7.79 18.24
C ALA A 48 -12.96 -8.03 19.40
N LEU A 49 -14.09 -8.69 19.15
CA LEU A 49 -15.05 -9.05 20.20
C LEU A 49 -14.44 -10.02 21.22
N LEU A 50 -13.71 -11.04 20.76
CA LEU A 50 -13.03 -11.98 21.63
C LEU A 50 -11.98 -11.30 22.51
N LYS A 51 -11.27 -10.28 22.00
CA LYS A 51 -10.35 -9.48 22.82
C LYS A 51 -11.09 -8.70 23.91
N LEU A 52 -12.21 -8.05 23.57
CA LEU A 52 -13.02 -7.32 24.55
C LEU A 52 -13.60 -8.24 25.64
N GLU A 53 -14.13 -9.40 25.25
CA GLU A 53 -14.62 -10.39 26.22
C GLU A 53 -13.50 -10.88 27.15
N LYS A 54 -12.28 -11.08 26.61
CA LYS A 54 -11.11 -11.46 27.41
C LYS A 54 -10.73 -10.35 28.39
N GLU A 55 -10.72 -9.10 27.95
CA GLU A 55 -10.44 -7.96 28.82
C GLU A 55 -11.48 -7.79 29.93
N GLU A 56 -12.76 -7.98 29.62
CA GLU A 56 -13.85 -7.90 30.60
C GLU A 56 -13.77 -9.06 31.61
N LYS A 57 -13.50 -10.28 31.14
CA LYS A 57 -13.25 -11.45 32.01
C LYS A 57 -12.03 -11.24 32.90
N ALA A 58 -10.96 -10.63 32.39
CA ALA A 58 -9.77 -10.30 33.18
C ALA A 58 -10.05 -9.20 34.23
N ARG A 59 -10.84 -8.18 33.89
CA ARG A 59 -11.24 -7.12 34.84
C ARG A 59 -12.11 -7.69 35.96
N THR A 60 -13.05 -8.57 35.63
CA THR A 60 -13.94 -9.21 36.60
C THR A 60 -13.23 -10.24 37.47
N SER A 61 -12.30 -11.04 36.92
CA SER A 61 -11.48 -11.98 37.69
C SER A 61 -10.57 -11.28 38.70
N ASN A 62 -9.99 -10.14 38.32
CA ASN A 62 -9.14 -9.34 39.21
C ASN A 62 -9.93 -8.70 40.37
N LEU A 63 -11.23 -8.40 40.15
CA LEU A 63 -12.09 -7.80 41.17
C LEU A 63 -12.63 -8.84 42.18
N LEU A 64 -12.79 -10.10 41.74
CA LEU A 64 -13.42 -11.18 42.52
C LEU A 64 -12.44 -12.01 43.34
N GLY A 65 -11.13 -11.76 43.27
CA GLY A 65 -10.11 -12.40 44.14
C GLY A 65 -10.03 -13.93 44.06
N HIS A 66 -10.70 -14.57 43.08
CA HIS A 66 -10.68 -16.01 42.92
C HIS A 66 -9.45 -16.44 42.11
N THR A 67 -8.46 -16.93 42.85
CA THR A 67 -7.29 -17.64 42.33
C THR A 67 -7.69 -19.03 41.79
N ASN A 68 -7.33 -19.26 40.53
CA ASN A 68 -6.85 -20.53 39.97
C ASN A 68 -7.78 -21.69 39.55
N GLU A 69 -9.09 -21.70 39.78
CA GLU A 69 -9.90 -22.87 39.34
C GLU A 69 -10.66 -22.71 37.99
N ILE A 70 -10.71 -21.50 37.41
CA ILE A 70 -11.36 -21.27 36.10
C ILE A 70 -10.34 -21.10 34.97
N SER A 71 -9.03 -21.12 35.27
CA SER A 71 -7.98 -20.92 34.26
C SER A 71 -7.66 -22.14 33.40
N GLU A 72 -8.12 -23.35 33.75
CA GLU A 72 -7.79 -24.57 32.99
C GLU A 72 -8.78 -24.93 31.87
N LEU A 73 -9.91 -24.22 31.72
CA LEU A 73 -10.94 -24.54 30.70
C LEU A 73 -11.07 -23.54 29.55
N THR A 74 -10.24 -22.50 29.51
CA THR A 74 -10.11 -21.68 28.30
C THR A 74 -8.71 -21.81 27.76
N ASP A 75 -8.43 -22.98 27.20
CA ASP A 75 -7.31 -23.20 26.30
C ASP A 75 -7.29 -22.05 25.30
N SER A 76 -6.20 -21.30 25.35
CA SER A 76 -6.06 -19.99 24.73
C SER A 76 -5.98 -20.19 23.21
N GLU A 77 -7.14 -20.25 22.54
CA GLU A 77 -7.13 -20.27 21.08
C GLU A 77 -6.53 -18.94 20.58
N PRO A 78 -5.39 -18.99 19.86
CA PRO A 78 -4.77 -17.80 19.32
C PRO A 78 -5.68 -17.18 18.26
N PRO A 79 -5.59 -15.86 18.01
CA PRO A 79 -6.35 -15.21 16.94
C PRO A 79 -6.11 -15.94 15.62
N LYS A 80 -7.16 -16.54 15.07
CA LYS A 80 -7.06 -17.43 13.90
C LYS A 80 -7.05 -16.66 12.58
N LEU A 81 -7.18 -15.33 12.61
CA LEU A 81 -7.16 -14.45 11.45
C LEU A 81 -5.86 -14.54 10.65
N LEU A 82 -4.70 -14.38 11.29
CA LEU A 82 -3.41 -14.39 10.57
C LEU A 82 -3.05 -15.77 10.00
N PRO A 83 -3.22 -16.90 10.73
CA PRO A 83 -3.04 -18.23 10.14
C PRO A 83 -3.98 -18.50 8.97
N THR A 84 -5.23 -18.03 9.03
CA THR A 84 -6.19 -18.17 7.93
C THR A 84 -5.73 -17.33 6.73
N MET A 85 -5.31 -16.08 6.94
CA MET A 85 -4.80 -15.26 5.86
C MET A 85 -3.52 -15.79 5.24
N HIS A 86 -2.66 -16.45 6.01
CA HIS A 86 -1.49 -17.11 5.42
C HIS A 86 -1.86 -18.14 4.35
N ARG A 87 -3.00 -18.84 4.51
CA ARG A 87 -3.50 -19.85 3.56
C ARG A 87 -4.22 -19.22 2.37
N VAL A 88 -4.98 -18.15 2.60
CA VAL A 88 -5.74 -17.45 1.55
C VAL A 88 -4.82 -16.61 0.65
N TRP A 89 -3.78 -15.99 1.21
CA TRP A 89 -2.92 -15.01 0.53
C TRP A 89 -2.29 -15.47 -0.80
N PRO A 90 -1.73 -16.68 -0.94
CA PRO A 90 -1.18 -17.14 -2.22
C PRO A 90 -2.22 -17.17 -3.34
N HIS A 91 -3.48 -17.43 -3.00
CA HIS A 91 -4.58 -17.43 -3.97
C HIS A 91 -5.04 -16.00 -4.29
N LEU A 92 -5.12 -15.13 -3.28
CA LEU A 92 -5.46 -13.71 -3.47
C LEU A 92 -4.43 -12.98 -4.34
N SER A 93 -3.14 -13.20 -4.08
CA SER A 93 -2.05 -12.63 -4.89
C SER A 93 -2.01 -13.19 -6.32
N ALA A 94 -2.49 -14.41 -6.53
CA ALA A 94 -2.64 -14.98 -7.87
C ALA A 94 -3.68 -14.22 -8.72
N CYS A 95 -4.70 -13.60 -8.11
CA CYS A 95 -5.68 -12.77 -8.82
C CYS A 95 -5.03 -11.59 -9.55
N LEU A 96 -3.90 -11.07 -9.06
CA LEU A 96 -3.13 -9.99 -9.72
C LEU A 96 -2.47 -10.44 -11.04
N LYS A 97 -2.54 -11.73 -11.37
CA LYS A 97 -2.08 -12.30 -12.63
C LYS A 97 -3.23 -12.58 -13.61
N HIS A 98 -4.46 -12.25 -13.23
CA HIS A 98 -5.65 -12.53 -14.03
C HIS A 98 -5.68 -11.69 -15.32
N VAL A 99 -6.34 -12.22 -16.35
CA VAL A 99 -6.38 -11.60 -17.69
C VAL A 99 -7.43 -10.49 -17.77
N MET A 100 -8.43 -10.52 -16.89
CA MET A 100 -9.56 -9.58 -16.93
C MET A 100 -9.32 -8.37 -16.02
N PRO A 101 -9.36 -7.13 -16.56
CA PRO A 101 -9.21 -5.90 -15.78
C PRO A 101 -10.17 -5.78 -14.61
N SER A 102 -11.43 -6.22 -14.75
CA SER A 102 -12.42 -6.17 -13.67
C SER A 102 -12.00 -6.99 -12.44
N VAL A 103 -11.30 -8.12 -12.66
CA VAL A 103 -10.75 -8.93 -11.56
C VAL A 103 -9.57 -8.24 -10.90
N LEU A 104 -8.71 -7.56 -11.68
CA LEU A 104 -7.55 -6.82 -11.15
C LEU A 104 -7.97 -5.62 -10.30
N ILE A 105 -8.98 -4.86 -10.77
CA ILE A 105 -9.57 -3.74 -10.03
C ILE A 105 -10.10 -4.26 -8.69
N ARG A 106 -10.97 -5.28 -8.74
CA ARG A 106 -11.59 -5.83 -7.54
C ARG A 106 -10.56 -6.46 -6.59
N ALA A 107 -9.57 -7.17 -7.11
CA ALA A 107 -8.51 -7.76 -6.30
C ALA A 107 -7.70 -6.68 -5.57
N SER A 108 -7.43 -5.54 -6.20
CA SER A 108 -6.70 -4.42 -5.57
C SER A 108 -7.48 -3.83 -4.40
N GLU A 109 -8.80 -3.65 -4.55
CA GLU A 109 -9.68 -3.22 -3.45
C GLU A 109 -9.70 -4.22 -2.29
N VAL A 110 -9.88 -5.51 -2.60
CA VAL A 110 -9.92 -6.56 -1.57
C VAL A 110 -8.59 -6.66 -0.84
N ILE A 111 -7.45 -6.52 -1.54
CA ILE A 111 -6.12 -6.48 -0.90
C ILE A 111 -6.04 -5.31 0.08
N ALA A 112 -6.51 -4.11 -0.28
CA ALA A 112 -6.50 -2.97 0.63
C ALA A 112 -7.31 -3.28 1.91
N ASN A 113 -8.51 -3.82 1.76
CA ASN A 113 -9.41 -4.15 2.87
C ASN A 113 -8.87 -5.27 3.77
N VAL A 114 -8.25 -6.30 3.17
CA VAL A 114 -7.61 -7.39 3.90
C VAL A 114 -6.42 -6.91 4.72
N VAL A 115 -5.54 -6.10 4.11
CA VAL A 115 -4.38 -5.53 4.80
C VAL A 115 -4.82 -4.58 5.93
N ASN A 116 -5.86 -3.77 5.69
CA ASN A 116 -6.45 -2.89 6.70
C ASN A 116 -7.03 -3.65 7.91
N SER A 117 -7.63 -4.82 7.67
CA SER A 117 -8.28 -5.63 8.71
C SER A 117 -7.29 -6.45 9.55
N CYS A 118 -6.19 -6.91 8.94
CA CYS A 118 -5.24 -7.82 9.58
C CYS A 118 -3.99 -7.12 10.13
N GLY A 119 -3.70 -5.88 9.71
CA GLY A 119 -2.49 -5.14 10.09
C GLY A 119 -1.32 -5.33 9.12
N GLY A 120 -0.44 -4.33 9.06
CA GLY A 120 0.57 -4.17 8.02
C GLY A 120 1.84 -4.99 8.24
N ASP A 121 2.26 -5.21 9.50
CA ASP A 121 3.50 -5.93 9.83
C ASP A 121 3.53 -7.36 9.28
N PHE A 122 2.36 -8.01 9.27
CA PHE A 122 2.23 -9.36 8.70
C PHE A 122 2.43 -9.35 7.19
N PHE A 123 2.09 -8.27 6.49
CA PHE A 123 2.15 -8.22 5.03
C PHE A 123 3.43 -7.59 4.50
N THR A 124 4.28 -6.93 5.28
CA THR A 124 5.47 -6.21 4.78
C THR A 124 6.27 -6.99 3.72
N HIS A 125 6.73 -8.20 4.03
CA HIS A 125 7.50 -9.00 3.06
C HIS A 125 6.64 -9.60 1.94
N ARG A 126 5.36 -9.88 2.20
CA ARG A 126 4.42 -10.44 1.22
C ARG A 126 3.99 -9.39 0.19
N PHE A 127 3.80 -8.16 0.64
CA PHE A 127 3.45 -7.02 -0.19
C PHE A 127 4.62 -6.70 -1.13
N GLU A 128 5.83 -6.60 -0.59
CA GLU A 128 7.07 -6.42 -1.36
C GLU A 128 7.26 -7.50 -2.44
N LYS A 129 7.04 -8.78 -2.10
CA LYS A 129 7.31 -9.89 -3.01
C LYS A 129 6.20 -10.14 -4.03
N ASP A 130 4.94 -10.12 -3.58
CA ASP A 130 3.82 -10.64 -4.37
C ASP A 130 3.01 -9.53 -5.06
N VAL A 131 2.92 -8.33 -4.45
CA VAL A 131 2.05 -7.23 -4.90
C VAL A 131 2.84 -6.15 -5.64
N VAL A 132 3.93 -5.65 -5.04
CA VAL A 132 4.68 -4.49 -5.55
C VAL A 132 5.18 -4.66 -7.00
N PRO A 133 5.77 -5.80 -7.41
CA PRO A 133 6.21 -5.97 -8.79
C PRO A 133 5.07 -5.87 -9.80
N ARG A 134 3.85 -6.30 -9.40
CA ARG A 134 2.66 -6.26 -10.25
C ARG A 134 2.07 -4.87 -10.31
N PHE A 135 1.99 -4.18 -9.18
CA PHE A 135 1.52 -2.80 -9.11
C PHE A 135 2.43 -1.88 -9.92
N LEU A 136 3.75 -1.99 -9.76
CA LEU A 136 4.71 -1.24 -10.57
C LEU A 136 4.55 -1.54 -12.05
N ASN A 137 4.28 -2.79 -12.45
CA ASN A 137 4.04 -3.13 -13.85
C ASN A 137 2.79 -2.44 -14.39
N PHE A 138 1.67 -2.44 -13.66
CA PHE A 138 0.44 -1.76 -14.08
C PHE A 138 0.59 -0.24 -14.14
N LEU A 139 1.28 0.36 -13.17
CA LEU A 139 1.53 1.79 -13.12
C LEU A 139 2.50 2.27 -14.22
N CYS A 140 3.47 1.43 -14.61
CA CYS A 140 4.44 1.75 -15.66
C CYS A 140 3.98 1.38 -17.08
N GLN A 141 2.90 0.60 -17.24
CA GLN A 141 2.40 0.20 -18.55
C GLN A 141 1.81 1.42 -19.29
N ASP A 142 2.25 1.65 -20.54
CA ASP A 142 1.86 2.75 -21.43
C ASP A 142 2.09 4.18 -20.92
N THR A 143 2.71 4.34 -19.75
CA THR A 143 3.02 5.63 -19.13
C THR A 143 4.44 6.14 -19.47
N GLY A 144 5.16 5.47 -20.36
CA GLY A 144 6.54 5.85 -20.76
C GLY A 144 7.63 5.49 -19.73
N PHE A 145 7.31 4.69 -18.71
CA PHE A 145 8.27 4.13 -17.77
C PHE A 145 8.78 2.76 -18.27
N GLU A 146 10.04 2.67 -18.73
CA GLU A 146 10.64 1.36 -19.05
C GLU A 146 11.19 0.68 -17.80
N VAL A 147 10.65 -0.49 -17.44
CA VAL A 147 11.14 -1.30 -16.30
C VAL A 147 12.44 -2.01 -16.67
N LYS A 148 13.59 -1.38 -16.42
CA LYS A 148 14.84 -2.14 -16.28
C LYS A 148 14.94 -2.69 -14.85
N LYS A 149 15.20 -4.00 -14.74
CA LYS A 149 15.47 -4.64 -13.45
C LYS A 149 16.65 -3.90 -12.80
N VAL A 150 16.41 -3.24 -11.68
CA VAL A 150 17.49 -2.72 -10.83
C VAL A 150 18.34 -3.93 -10.45
N SER A 151 19.53 -3.98 -11.03
CA SER A 151 20.58 -4.86 -10.55
C SER A 151 20.99 -4.33 -9.20
N ARG A 152 20.34 -4.82 -8.13
CA ARG A 152 20.99 -4.89 -6.82
C ARG A 152 22.18 -5.83 -6.98
N LYS A 153 23.29 -5.29 -7.49
CA LYS A 153 24.62 -5.85 -7.25
C LYS A 153 24.89 -5.66 -5.77
N PHE A 154 24.28 -6.50 -4.94
CA PHE A 154 24.76 -7.00 -3.65
C PHE A 154 23.64 -7.89 -3.09
N LEU A 155 23.85 -9.20 -3.28
CA LEU A 155 23.32 -10.32 -2.48
C LEU A 155 21.80 -10.57 -2.51
N LEU A 156 21.35 -11.29 -3.55
CA LEU A 156 20.93 -12.70 -3.48
C LEU A 156 19.98 -13.01 -4.65
N SER A 157 20.34 -14.05 -5.39
CA SER A 157 19.64 -14.62 -6.53
C SER A 157 18.18 -14.97 -6.19
N SER A 158 17.24 -14.08 -6.51
CA SER A 158 15.82 -14.42 -6.60
C SER A 158 15.53 -14.85 -8.04
N ARG A 159 15.42 -16.17 -8.20
CA ARG A 159 15.07 -16.94 -9.40
C ARG A 159 14.14 -16.17 -10.34
N GLU A 160 14.67 -15.87 -11.52
CA GLU A 160 13.97 -15.21 -12.60
C GLU A 160 12.81 -16.06 -13.12
N THR A 161 11.62 -15.49 -13.14
CA THR A 161 10.64 -15.80 -14.18
C THR A 161 10.40 -14.53 -14.97
N SER A 162 11.16 -14.37 -16.04
CA SER A 162 10.81 -13.52 -17.17
C SER A 162 9.45 -13.96 -17.70
N MET A 163 8.39 -13.28 -17.25
CA MET A 163 7.09 -13.33 -17.92
C MET A 163 6.90 -11.98 -18.59
N SER A 164 7.66 -11.75 -19.67
CA SER A 164 7.26 -10.82 -20.73
C SER A 164 6.07 -11.45 -21.46
N GLY A 165 4.91 -11.32 -20.84
CA GLY A 165 3.61 -11.55 -21.46
C GLY A 165 2.83 -10.26 -21.31
N HIS A 166 3.29 -9.18 -21.97
CA HIS A 166 2.53 -7.96 -22.08
C HIS A 166 1.20 -8.33 -22.76
N LYS A 167 0.11 -8.26 -22.01
CA LYS A 167 -1.22 -8.23 -22.60
C LYS A 167 -1.57 -6.77 -22.72
N ASP A 168 -1.69 -6.34 -23.96
CA ASP A 168 -2.11 -4.99 -24.30
C ASP A 168 -3.58 -4.87 -23.89
N TYR A 169 -3.80 -4.25 -22.73
CA TYR A 169 -5.14 -3.89 -22.29
C TYR A 169 -5.62 -2.72 -23.13
N ALA A 170 -6.94 -2.62 -23.34
CA ALA A 170 -7.48 -1.40 -23.90
C ALA A 170 -7.12 -0.22 -22.98
N PRO A 171 -6.74 0.96 -23.50
CA PRO A 171 -6.23 2.07 -22.69
C PRO A 171 -7.20 2.49 -21.58
N ALA A 172 -8.50 2.49 -21.85
CA ALA A 172 -9.53 2.77 -20.86
C ALA A 172 -9.57 1.76 -19.70
N SER A 173 -9.34 0.48 -20.00
CA SER A 173 -9.32 -0.58 -18.99
C SER A 173 -8.03 -0.59 -18.16
N LEU A 174 -6.90 -0.20 -18.77
CA LEU A 174 -5.64 -0.03 -18.08
C LEU A 174 -5.71 1.13 -17.08
N LEU A 175 -6.28 2.26 -17.50
CA LEU A 175 -6.49 3.43 -16.64
C LEU A 175 -7.34 3.07 -15.42
N GLY A 176 -8.40 2.27 -15.59
CA GLY A 176 -9.20 1.77 -14.47
C GLY A 176 -8.39 0.90 -13.48
N VAL A 177 -7.48 0.05 -13.99
CA VAL A 177 -6.58 -0.75 -13.14
C VAL A 177 -5.58 0.15 -12.42
N GLN A 178 -4.98 1.13 -13.10
CA GLN A 178 -4.04 2.09 -12.51
C GLN A 178 -4.71 2.91 -11.40
N GLN A 179 -5.93 3.37 -11.62
CA GLN A 179 -6.72 4.04 -10.60
C GLN A 179 -6.99 3.13 -9.39
N ALA A 180 -7.39 1.88 -9.63
CA ALA A 180 -7.62 0.92 -8.54
C ALA A 180 -6.34 0.63 -7.71
N VAL A 181 -5.19 0.55 -8.38
CA VAL A 181 -3.88 0.36 -7.71
C VAL A 181 -3.53 1.58 -6.85
N LEU A 182 -3.69 2.80 -7.37
CA LEU A 182 -3.45 4.03 -6.61
C LEU A 182 -4.42 4.13 -5.42
N SER A 183 -5.70 3.81 -5.61
CA SER A 183 -6.69 3.76 -4.52
C SER A 183 -6.29 2.75 -3.45
N CYS A 184 -5.81 1.56 -3.84
CA CYS A 184 -5.33 0.55 -2.90
C CYS A 184 -4.15 1.08 -2.06
N LEU A 185 -3.14 1.69 -2.69
CA LEU A 185 -2.00 2.27 -1.99
C LEU A 185 -2.42 3.39 -1.03
N ARG A 186 -3.34 4.26 -1.47
CA ARG A 186 -3.91 5.33 -0.64
C ARG A 186 -4.59 4.75 0.61
N ASP A 187 -5.43 3.74 0.43
CA ASP A 187 -6.24 3.18 1.51
C ASP A 187 -5.37 2.40 2.52
N VAL A 188 -4.30 1.76 2.05
CA VAL A 188 -3.29 1.11 2.92
C VAL A 188 -2.43 2.15 3.65
N GLY A 189 -2.02 3.24 2.99
CA GLY A 189 -1.19 4.29 3.60
C GLY A 189 -1.94 5.18 4.59
N LYS A 190 -3.25 5.39 4.40
CA LYS A 190 -4.08 6.23 5.28
C LYS A 190 -4.25 5.64 6.69
N ASN A 191 -4.22 4.32 6.82
CA ASN A 191 -4.46 3.65 8.09
C ASN A 191 -3.12 3.30 8.78
N LYS A 192 -2.96 3.76 10.03
CA LYS A 192 -1.73 3.55 10.82
C LYS A 192 -1.42 2.07 11.05
N LYS A 193 -2.44 1.21 11.09
CA LYS A 193 -2.27 -0.24 11.30
C LYS A 193 -1.70 -0.95 10.08
N SER A 194 -2.01 -0.46 8.88
CA SER A 194 -1.65 -1.07 7.60
C SER A 194 -0.42 -0.44 6.95
N ALA A 195 -0.12 0.82 7.29
CA ALA A 195 1.05 1.56 6.84
C ALA A 195 2.38 0.77 6.88
N PRO A 196 2.69 -0.04 7.92
CA PRO A 196 3.92 -0.83 7.95
C PRO A 196 4.08 -1.85 6.80
N ALA A 197 2.98 -2.21 6.11
CA ALA A 197 3.05 -3.09 4.95
C ALA A 197 3.83 -2.48 3.77
N LEU A 198 3.83 -1.14 3.67
CA LEU A 198 4.45 -0.41 2.55
C LEU A 198 5.88 0.06 2.86
N ALA A 199 6.30 0.01 4.13
CA ALA A 199 7.55 0.63 4.60
C ALA A 199 8.79 0.21 3.81
N THR A 200 8.95 -1.07 3.46
CA THR A 200 10.13 -1.56 2.72
C THR A 200 10.13 -1.19 1.24
N THR A 201 8.99 -0.79 0.70
CA THR A 201 8.80 -0.50 -0.74
C THR A 201 8.39 0.94 -1.01
N LEU A 202 8.38 1.77 0.03
CA LEU A 202 7.89 3.13 -0.01
C LEU A 202 8.69 3.96 -1.02
N ASP A 203 10.01 3.79 -1.06
CA ASP A 203 10.94 4.45 -1.98
C ASP A 203 10.54 4.29 -3.45
N GLN A 204 10.29 3.04 -3.86
CA GLN A 204 9.98 2.72 -5.26
C GLN A 204 8.57 3.13 -5.65
N LEU A 205 7.60 2.90 -4.75
CA LEU A 205 6.21 3.25 -5.01
C LEU A 205 6.01 4.77 -5.02
N SER A 206 6.58 5.47 -4.05
CA SER A 206 6.47 6.93 -3.97
C SER A 206 7.08 7.61 -5.20
N ALA A 207 8.26 7.18 -5.65
CA ALA A 207 8.90 7.75 -6.83
C ALA A 207 8.08 7.57 -8.12
N VAL A 208 7.42 6.41 -8.31
CA VAL A 208 6.48 6.21 -9.44
C VAL A 208 5.24 7.08 -9.29
N VAL A 209 4.64 7.14 -8.08
CA VAL A 209 3.43 7.92 -7.84
C VAL A 209 3.68 9.43 -8.04
N VAL A 210 4.84 9.95 -7.64
CA VAL A 210 5.23 11.34 -7.93
C VAL A 210 5.34 11.58 -9.44
N GLY A 211 5.97 10.67 -10.18
CA GLY A 211 6.03 10.76 -11.64
C GLY A 211 4.66 10.77 -12.30
N LEU A 212 3.72 9.94 -11.81
CA LEU A 212 2.34 9.90 -12.31
C LEU A 212 1.57 11.19 -11.97
N ALA A 213 1.74 11.72 -10.76
CA ALA A 213 1.08 12.96 -10.34
C ALA A 213 1.50 14.18 -11.19
N CYS A 214 2.77 14.23 -11.61
CA CYS A 214 3.30 15.33 -12.40
C CYS A 214 3.22 15.12 -13.92
N GLY A 215 3.01 13.89 -14.40
CA GLY A 215 3.07 13.55 -15.82
C GLY A 215 1.72 13.29 -16.50
N ILE A 216 0.73 12.70 -15.80
CA ILE A 216 -0.52 12.24 -16.44
C ILE A 216 -1.73 12.94 -15.80
N PRO A 217 -2.51 13.75 -16.56
CA PRO A 217 -3.62 14.52 -16.00
C PRO A 217 -4.74 13.61 -15.44
N ASP A 218 -5.04 12.49 -16.10
CA ASP A 218 -6.16 11.62 -15.72
C ASP A 218 -5.94 10.86 -14.40
N LEU A 219 -4.68 10.71 -13.98
CA LEU A 219 -4.29 10.04 -12.73
C LEU A 219 -3.84 11.02 -11.65
N GLN A 220 -3.75 12.31 -11.98
CA GLN A 220 -3.13 13.32 -11.13
C GLN A 220 -3.83 13.45 -9.77
N ASP A 221 -5.15 13.59 -9.76
CA ASP A 221 -5.90 13.83 -8.51
C ASP A 221 -5.75 12.66 -7.55
N LEU A 222 -5.85 11.44 -8.08
CA LEU A 222 -5.74 10.22 -7.29
C LEU A 222 -4.30 9.95 -6.84
N ALA A 223 -3.31 10.23 -7.70
CA ALA A 223 -1.90 10.15 -7.34
C ALA A 223 -1.56 11.16 -6.24
N THR A 224 -2.08 12.39 -6.31
CA THR A 224 -1.89 13.42 -5.27
C THR A 224 -2.48 12.98 -3.93
N GLN A 225 -3.72 12.45 -3.94
CA GLN A 225 -4.32 11.87 -2.74
C GLN A 225 -3.51 10.69 -2.18
N THR A 226 -2.92 9.88 -3.06
CA THR A 226 -2.06 8.76 -2.67
C THR A 226 -0.77 9.25 -2.02
N LEU A 227 -0.12 10.30 -2.56
CA LEU A 227 1.07 10.90 -1.93
C LEU A 227 0.78 11.47 -0.54
N ILE A 228 -0.38 12.12 -0.37
CA ILE A 228 -0.83 12.60 0.95
C ILE A 228 -1.07 11.42 1.92
N ALA A 229 -1.53 10.28 1.42
CA ALA A 229 -1.67 9.09 2.25
C ALA A 229 -0.31 8.48 2.62
N LEU A 230 0.65 8.46 1.69
CA LEU A 230 2.01 7.94 1.90
C LEU A 230 2.85 8.83 2.83
N SER A 231 2.60 10.14 2.86
CA SER A 231 3.29 11.05 3.78
C SER A 231 2.96 10.81 5.26
N ASN A 232 1.92 10.01 5.56
CA ASN A 232 1.68 9.54 6.92
C ASN A 232 2.70 8.50 7.39
N ILE A 233 3.42 7.86 6.46
CA ILE A 233 4.44 6.84 6.74
C ILE A 233 5.80 7.52 6.89
N ASP A 234 6.24 8.19 5.82
CA ASP A 234 7.48 8.94 5.78
C ASP A 234 7.22 10.30 5.08
N PRO A 235 7.02 11.38 5.86
CA PRO A 235 6.79 12.71 5.30
C PRO A 235 8.02 13.29 4.62
N ASP A 236 9.23 12.92 5.06
CA ASP A 236 10.48 13.52 4.61
C ASP A 236 10.85 12.97 3.22
N LEU A 237 10.72 11.65 3.03
CA LEU A 237 10.94 11.00 1.73
C LEU A 237 10.01 11.58 0.64
N ILE A 238 8.72 11.73 0.93
CA ILE A 238 7.76 12.26 -0.05
C ILE A 238 8.09 13.71 -0.38
N TRP A 239 8.45 14.51 0.61
CA TRP A 239 8.83 15.90 0.39
C TRP A 239 10.09 16.01 -0.48
N ILE A 240 11.13 15.21 -0.20
CA ILE A 240 12.38 15.18 -0.98
C ILE A 240 12.09 14.83 -2.44
N LEU A 241 11.27 13.81 -2.69
CA LEU A 241 10.93 13.37 -4.04
C LEU A 241 10.15 14.42 -4.84
N VAL A 242 9.19 15.10 -4.22
CA VAL A 242 8.42 16.15 -4.91
C VAL A 242 9.29 17.39 -5.13
N ALA A 243 10.15 17.74 -4.16
CA ALA A 243 11.11 18.84 -4.30
C ALA A 243 12.10 18.58 -5.45
N ASP A 244 12.66 17.38 -5.55
CA ASP A 244 13.57 16.97 -6.64
C ASP A 244 12.94 17.16 -8.02
N VAL A 245 11.65 16.83 -8.18
CA VAL A 245 10.88 17.06 -9.41
C VAL A 245 10.61 18.54 -9.68
N ALA A 246 10.27 19.32 -8.64
CA ALA A 246 10.04 20.75 -8.77
C ALA A 246 11.32 21.50 -9.19
N TYR A 247 12.48 21.10 -8.64
CA TYR A 247 13.79 21.68 -8.96
C TYR A 247 14.31 21.28 -10.34
N GLY A 248 14.15 20.02 -10.74
CA GLY A 248 14.68 19.54 -12.02
C GLY A 248 14.10 20.24 -13.26
N ASN A 249 12.88 20.77 -13.14
CA ASN A 249 12.19 21.47 -14.22
C ASN A 249 12.23 22.99 -14.12
N SER A 250 12.53 23.53 -12.94
CA SER A 250 12.50 24.96 -12.68
C SER A 250 13.94 25.46 -12.60
N GLY A 251 14.46 26.06 -13.68
CA GLY A 251 15.61 26.98 -13.58
C GLY A 251 15.33 28.24 -12.74
N MET A 252 14.22 28.25 -11.97
CA MET A 252 13.73 29.33 -11.14
C MET A 252 14.02 29.05 -9.67
N GLN A 253 14.96 29.86 -9.17
CA GLN A 253 15.19 30.31 -7.79
C GLN A 253 14.73 29.39 -6.64
N SER A 254 15.74 28.80 -6.01
CA SER A 254 15.73 28.04 -4.76
C SER A 254 15.19 28.74 -3.51
N SER A 255 14.70 29.97 -3.61
CA SER A 255 14.37 30.84 -2.49
C SER A 255 12.94 30.69 -1.95
N GLN A 256 12.07 29.89 -2.59
CA GLN A 256 10.65 29.78 -2.21
C GLN A 256 10.25 28.47 -1.52
N ILE A 257 11.15 27.50 -1.35
CA ILE A 257 10.79 26.27 -0.63
C ILE A 257 11.07 26.46 0.85
N THR A 258 10.01 26.51 1.65
CA THR A 258 10.08 26.26 3.09
C THR A 258 10.40 24.79 3.31
N SER A 259 11.56 24.51 3.89
CA SER A 259 11.89 23.18 4.38
C SER A 259 10.85 22.69 5.40
N PRO A 260 10.71 21.37 5.68
CA PRO A 260 9.74 20.82 6.64
C PRO A 260 9.98 21.28 8.10
N GLY A 261 9.72 22.55 8.39
CA GLY A 261 10.10 23.27 9.60
C GLY A 261 11.24 24.25 9.36
N MET A 262 11.25 25.32 10.15
CA MET A 262 12.25 26.41 10.16
C MET A 262 13.69 25.97 10.51
N ILE A 263 13.93 24.68 10.73
CA ILE A 263 15.17 24.11 11.31
C ILE A 263 15.99 23.35 10.24
N PHE A 264 15.42 23.07 9.08
CA PHE A 264 16.10 22.33 8.02
C PHE A 264 16.81 23.27 7.03
N PRO A 265 17.96 22.87 6.47
CA PRO A 265 18.67 23.66 5.47
C PRO A 265 17.83 23.84 4.20
N VAL A 266 18.09 24.94 3.47
CA VAL A 266 17.36 25.27 2.24
C VAL A 266 17.54 24.12 1.25
N ALA A 267 16.48 23.74 0.52
CA ALA A 267 16.51 22.54 -0.31
C ALA A 267 17.58 22.57 -1.42
N SER A 268 18.11 23.75 -1.78
CA SER A 268 19.28 23.93 -2.63
C SER A 268 20.60 23.45 -2.04
N ASP A 269 20.70 23.33 -0.72
CA ASP A 269 21.89 22.83 -0.02
C ASP A 269 21.84 21.30 0.13
N LEU A 270 20.65 20.70 -0.01
CA LEU A 270 20.40 19.26 0.17
C LEU A 270 20.40 18.49 -1.15
N LEU A 271 19.89 19.10 -2.22
CA LEU A 271 19.74 18.47 -3.53
C LEU A 271 20.81 18.99 -4.49
N PRO A 272 21.58 18.11 -5.16
CA PRO A 272 22.53 18.56 -6.17
C PRO A 272 21.76 19.25 -7.33
N PRO A 273 22.30 20.34 -7.90
CA PRO A 273 21.69 20.99 -9.05
C PRO A 273 21.64 20.01 -10.23
N LEU A 274 20.41 19.75 -10.72
CA LEU A 274 20.15 18.76 -11.75
C LEU A 274 20.64 19.28 -13.11
N VAL A 275 21.72 18.69 -13.63
CA VAL A 275 22.25 19.00 -14.98
C VAL A 275 21.53 18.17 -16.05
N THR A 276 20.90 17.05 -15.69
CA THR A 276 20.15 16.17 -16.60
C THR A 276 19.02 15.45 -15.87
N GLN A 277 17.86 15.24 -16.51
CA GLN A 277 16.70 14.52 -15.92
C GLN A 277 17.02 13.10 -15.41
N LYS A 278 18.10 12.48 -15.89
CA LYS A 278 18.59 11.16 -15.47
C LYS A 278 19.27 11.14 -14.11
N ASP A 279 19.67 12.31 -13.61
CA ASP A 279 20.33 12.45 -12.30
C ASP A 279 19.32 12.74 -11.18
N ALA A 280 18.04 12.90 -11.52
CA ALA A 280 16.99 13.16 -10.55
C ALA A 280 16.78 11.95 -9.65
N LEU A 281 16.72 12.17 -8.34
CA LEU A 281 16.53 11.12 -7.33
C LEU A 281 15.28 10.30 -7.61
N TRP A 282 14.19 10.92 -8.11
CA TRP A 282 12.98 10.17 -8.50
C TRP A 282 13.25 9.17 -9.65
N THR A 283 14.17 9.46 -10.58
CA THR A 283 14.60 8.52 -11.63
C THR A 283 15.57 7.45 -11.12
N GLN A 284 16.43 7.80 -10.16
CA GLN A 284 17.37 6.87 -9.55
C GLN A 284 16.66 5.85 -8.63
N LEU A 285 15.67 6.31 -7.86
CA LEU A 285 14.86 5.50 -6.94
C LEU A 285 13.88 4.58 -7.68
N THR A 286 13.36 5.03 -8.82
CA THR A 286 12.60 4.14 -9.72
C THR A 286 13.49 3.15 -10.45
N GLY A 287 14.79 3.47 -10.63
CA GLY A 287 15.78 2.62 -11.28
C GLY A 287 15.55 2.45 -12.79
N LYS A 288 14.87 3.42 -13.42
CA LYS A 288 14.32 3.32 -14.79
C LYS A 288 14.61 4.59 -15.59
N ASP A 289 14.85 4.44 -16.89
CA ASP A 289 14.91 5.57 -17.82
C ASP A 289 13.47 6.07 -18.04
N ILE A 290 13.10 7.21 -17.44
CA ILE A 290 11.73 7.74 -17.52
C ILE A 290 11.68 8.88 -18.54
N LYS A 291 10.81 8.74 -19.54
CA LYS A 291 10.51 9.78 -20.54
C LYS A 291 9.17 10.44 -20.26
N LEU A 292 8.97 10.97 -19.06
CA LEU A 292 7.77 11.73 -18.74
C LEU A 292 8.00 13.21 -18.99
N ASN A 293 7.06 13.85 -19.69
CA ASN A 293 6.97 15.31 -19.72
C ASN A 293 6.37 15.76 -18.39
N ILE A 294 7.24 15.94 -17.40
CA ILE A 294 6.86 16.37 -16.06
C ILE A 294 6.45 17.85 -16.12
N ASP A 295 5.36 18.19 -15.47
CA ASP A 295 4.98 19.59 -15.24
C ASP A 295 5.50 20.05 -13.86
N GLY A 296 6.47 20.97 -13.86
CA GLY A 296 7.05 21.52 -12.62
C GLY A 296 6.03 22.31 -11.79
N SER A 297 5.06 22.97 -12.43
CA SER A 297 4.05 23.80 -11.74
C SER A 297 3.12 22.98 -10.84
N LYS A 298 2.85 21.73 -11.24
CA LYS A 298 2.04 20.80 -10.47
C LYS A 298 2.77 20.28 -9.23
N ALA A 299 4.08 20.02 -9.34
CA ALA A 299 4.91 19.65 -8.19
C ALA A 299 4.87 20.75 -7.10
N TRP A 300 4.89 22.02 -7.48
CA TRP A 300 4.73 23.16 -6.56
C TRP A 300 3.37 23.19 -5.85
N SER A 301 2.29 22.85 -6.57
CA SER A 301 0.95 22.76 -5.99
C SER A 301 0.84 21.61 -4.97
N ILE A 302 1.52 20.50 -5.22
CA ILE A 302 1.56 19.35 -4.29
C ILE A 302 2.38 19.70 -3.04
N LEU A 303 3.52 20.38 -3.19
CA LEU A 303 4.36 20.84 -2.06
C LEU A 303 3.58 21.73 -1.09
N SER A 304 2.92 22.77 -1.60
CA SER A 304 2.08 23.66 -0.78
C SER A 304 0.90 22.94 -0.10
N GLY A 305 0.32 21.94 -0.76
CA GLY A 305 -0.68 21.05 -0.18
C GLY A 305 -0.13 20.18 0.97
N LEU A 306 1.07 19.65 0.81
CA LEU A 306 1.75 18.83 1.83
C LEU A 306 2.14 19.66 3.06
N GLU A 307 2.64 20.88 2.88
CA GLU A 307 2.95 21.82 3.96
C GLU A 307 1.70 22.14 4.80
N SER A 308 0.57 22.40 4.14
CA SER A 308 -0.73 22.63 4.79
C SER A 308 -1.22 21.42 5.59
N CYS A 309 -0.95 20.21 5.11
CA CYS A 309 -1.32 18.96 5.79
C CYS A 309 -0.40 18.65 6.99
N GLN A 310 0.91 18.88 6.87
CA GLN A 310 1.87 18.70 7.95
C GLN A 310 1.66 19.70 9.09
N TYR A 311 1.36 20.97 8.76
CA TYR A 311 1.06 22.00 9.77
C TYR A 311 -0.19 21.65 10.61
N ASN A 312 -1.25 21.14 9.97
CA ASN A 312 -2.46 20.65 10.66
C ASN A 312 -2.24 19.38 11.49
N SER A 313 -1.25 18.56 11.13
CA SER A 313 -0.91 17.34 11.86
C SER A 313 -0.04 17.64 13.09
N ARG A 314 0.90 18.59 12.98
CA ARG A 314 1.75 19.06 14.09
C ARG A 314 0.97 19.89 15.12
N SER A 315 0.02 20.72 14.70
CA SER A 315 -0.82 21.50 15.63
C SER A 315 -1.77 20.65 16.49
N ARG A 316 -2.15 19.43 16.05
CA ARG A 316 -2.88 18.47 16.91
C ARG A 316 -2.02 17.77 17.96
N LEU A 317 -0.69 17.75 17.80
CA LEU A 317 0.23 17.13 18.77
C LEU A 317 0.68 18.10 19.87
N VAL A 318 0.46 19.42 19.69
CA VAL A 318 0.84 20.46 20.66
C VAL A 318 -0.38 20.94 21.49
N GLY A 319 -1.59 20.47 21.15
CA GLY A 319 -2.85 20.86 21.81
C GLY A 319 -3.56 19.73 22.56
N GLY A 320 -2.81 18.79 23.17
CA GLY A 320 -3.34 17.71 24.01
C GLY A 320 -2.66 17.68 25.36
#